data_AF-D6PVU6-F1
#
_entry.id   AF-D6PVU6-F1
#
_cell.length_a   1.000
_cell.length_b   1.000
_cell.length_c   1.000
_cell.angle_alpha   90.00
_cell.angle_beta   90.00
_cell.angle_gamma   90.00
#
_symmetry.space_group_name_H-M   'P 1'
#
loop_
_entity.id
_entity.type
_entity.pdbx_description
1 polymer ?
#
loop_
_entity_poly.entity_id
_entity_poly.type
_entity_poly.pdbx_seq_one_letter_code
_entity_poly.pdbx_strand_id
1 'polypeptide(L)'
;ILGITCCHGNTPLENVLKNTLRVLKVCNRLDIPVYKGCSKPLLARKQHAGDYHGKDGLGDVPDPDAPGLELLQKRNAVKAMIKMVKANPGEVTLVATAPLTNLAVAVQLEPSLPEKLKALYIMGGNMESRGNTTACGEFNFVADSEAAYIVLDRYTCPTYIATWEFTCRNSLPWSFCDPWLDMKTEKAAFMKKITHLSMTKARSAEYQKEITAGKGFNSC
;
A
#
# COMPACT_ATOMS: atom_id res chain seq x y z
N ILE A 1 -5.74 -8.34 12.45
CA ILE A 1 -5.01 -8.47 11.17
C ILE A 1 -4.63 -9.93 11.03
N LEU A 2 -5.14 -10.63 10.00
CA LEU A 2 -4.83 -12.06 9.78
C LEU A 2 -3.43 -12.27 9.18
N GLY A 3 -2.94 -11.31 8.40
CA GLY A 3 -1.60 -11.28 7.85
C GLY A 3 -1.40 -10.08 6.92
N ILE A 4 -0.15 -9.80 6.58
CA ILE A 4 0.24 -8.74 5.65
C ILE A 4 0.90 -9.37 4.43
N THR A 5 0.34 -9.12 3.25
CA THR A 5 0.88 -9.58 1.97
C THR A 5 1.56 -8.42 1.24
N CYS A 6 2.86 -8.52 1.00
CA CYS A 6 3.61 -7.47 0.32
C CYS A 6 3.67 -7.72 -1.20
N CYS A 7 3.70 -6.66 -2.00
CA CYS A 7 4.01 -6.67 -3.43
C CYS A 7 4.95 -5.51 -3.77
N HIS A 8 5.38 -5.45 -5.04
CA HIS A 8 6.05 -4.28 -5.61
C HIS A 8 5.14 -3.03 -5.60
N GLY A 9 5.72 -1.85 -5.80
CA GLY A 9 4.99 -0.57 -5.81
C GLY A 9 5.96 0.56 -5.52
N ASN A 10 5.74 1.27 -4.40
CA ASN A 10 6.53 2.42 -3.95
C ASN A 10 8.04 2.20 -3.90
N THR A 11 8.48 0.96 -3.79
CA THR A 11 9.90 0.57 -3.78
C THR A 11 10.01 -0.92 -4.20
N PRO A 12 11.21 -1.46 -4.53
CA PRO A 12 11.35 -2.89 -4.77
C PRO A 12 10.82 -3.74 -3.60
N LEU A 13 10.28 -4.92 -3.90
CA LEU A 13 9.63 -5.79 -2.91
C LEU A 13 10.53 -6.08 -1.70
N GLU A 14 11.83 -6.23 -1.90
CA GLU A 14 12.81 -6.45 -0.82
C GLU A 14 12.79 -5.32 0.22
N ASN A 15 12.64 -4.08 -0.21
CA ASN A 15 12.50 -2.93 0.69
C ASN A 15 11.12 -2.94 1.37
N VAL A 16 10.03 -3.23 0.64
CA VAL A 16 8.68 -3.34 1.20
C VAL A 16 8.63 -4.35 2.36
N LEU A 17 9.29 -5.51 2.19
CA LEU A 17 9.36 -6.55 3.22
C LEU A 17 10.07 -6.06 4.49
N LYS A 18 11.25 -5.43 4.33
CA LYS A 18 12.00 -4.85 5.46
C LYS A 18 11.19 -3.76 6.16
N ASN A 19 10.59 -2.86 5.39
CA ASN A 19 9.81 -1.73 5.90
C ASN A 19 8.59 -2.21 6.68
N THR A 20 7.89 -3.23 6.18
CA THR A 20 6.75 -3.84 6.88
C THR A 20 7.18 -4.39 8.25
N LEU A 21 8.29 -5.14 8.31
CA LEU A 21 8.78 -5.69 9.58
C LEU A 21 9.24 -4.59 10.55
N ARG A 22 9.90 -3.53 10.07
CA ARG A 22 10.30 -2.37 10.89
C ARG A 22 9.08 -1.69 11.52
N VAL A 23 8.02 -1.45 10.74
CA VAL A 23 6.76 -0.89 11.25
C VAL A 23 6.13 -1.81 12.30
N LEU A 24 6.11 -3.13 12.05
CA LEU A 24 5.59 -4.11 13.02
C LEU A 24 6.42 -4.16 14.32
N LYS A 25 7.75 -4.05 14.23
CA LYS A 25 8.64 -3.97 15.40
C LYS A 25 8.27 -2.79 16.29
N VAL A 26 8.19 -1.58 15.72
CA VAL A 26 7.81 -0.35 16.45
C VAL A 26 6.37 -0.44 16.99
N CYS A 27 5.50 -1.19 16.31
CA CYS A 27 4.15 -1.46 16.81
C CYS A 27 4.08 -2.51 17.91
N ASN A 28 5.18 -3.20 18.24
CA ASN A 28 5.22 -4.41 19.09
C ASN A 28 4.28 -5.52 18.57
N ARG A 29 4.26 -5.72 17.24
CA ARG A 29 3.34 -6.63 16.53
C ARG A 29 4.02 -7.58 15.56
N LEU A 30 5.22 -8.04 15.87
CA LEU A 30 5.92 -9.07 15.09
C LEU A 30 5.22 -10.45 15.11
N ASP A 31 4.14 -10.61 15.90
CA ASP A 31 3.23 -11.74 15.83
C ASP A 31 2.40 -11.79 14.54
N ILE A 32 2.22 -10.65 13.85
CA ILE A 32 1.45 -10.59 12.60
C ILE A 32 2.28 -11.23 11.48
N PRO A 33 1.76 -12.25 10.78
CA PRO A 33 2.51 -12.92 9.73
C PRO A 33 2.65 -12.03 8.49
N VAL A 34 3.89 -11.91 7.98
CA VAL A 34 4.21 -11.18 6.74
C VAL A 34 4.61 -12.15 5.64
N TYR A 35 4.06 -11.93 4.44
CA TYR A 35 4.24 -12.82 3.30
C TYR A 35 4.83 -12.10 2.08
N LYS A 36 5.83 -12.72 1.44
CA LYS A 36 6.40 -12.25 0.16
C LYS A 36 5.47 -12.59 -1.01
N GLY A 37 5.06 -11.57 -1.76
CA GLY A 37 4.21 -11.69 -2.96
C GLY A 37 4.94 -11.38 -4.27
N CYS A 38 4.21 -10.81 -5.23
CA CYS A 38 4.72 -10.50 -6.56
C CYS A 38 5.71 -9.33 -6.53
N SER A 39 6.90 -9.54 -7.11
CA SER A 39 7.97 -8.54 -7.19
C SER A 39 7.94 -7.66 -8.44
N LYS A 40 7.03 -7.95 -9.37
CA LYS A 40 6.87 -7.27 -10.66
C LYS A 40 5.39 -7.28 -11.06
N PRO A 41 4.94 -6.33 -11.89
CA PRO A 41 3.59 -6.35 -12.47
C PRO A 41 3.40 -7.54 -13.42
N LEU A 42 2.16 -7.79 -13.83
CA LEU A 42 1.82 -8.91 -14.71
C LEU A 42 2.47 -8.81 -16.09
N LEU A 43 2.30 -7.68 -16.78
CA LEU A 43 2.80 -7.46 -18.13
C LEU A 43 3.66 -6.21 -18.27
N ALA A 44 3.28 -5.12 -17.61
CA ALA A 44 3.94 -3.83 -17.73
C ALA A 44 5.46 -3.91 -17.42
N ARG A 45 6.25 -3.04 -18.03
CA ARG A 45 7.63 -2.83 -17.57
C ARG A 45 7.56 -2.14 -16.20
N LYS A 46 8.41 -2.56 -15.27
CA LYS A 46 8.46 -1.99 -13.92
C LYS A 46 8.60 -0.46 -14.02
N GLN A 47 7.63 0.26 -13.47
CA GLN A 47 7.70 1.71 -13.36
C GLN A 47 8.46 2.08 -12.09
N HIS A 48 9.25 3.15 -12.17
CA HIS A 48 9.91 3.71 -11.00
C HIS A 48 8.87 4.54 -10.24
N ALA A 49 8.50 4.11 -9.03
CA ALA A 49 7.83 4.99 -8.09
C ALA A 49 8.81 6.12 -7.79
N GLY A 50 8.52 7.35 -8.17
CA GLY A 50 9.43 8.48 -7.91
C GLY A 50 9.79 8.60 -6.42
N ASP A 51 10.66 9.54 -6.08
CA ASP A 51 11.24 9.60 -4.72
C ASP A 51 10.29 10.20 -3.66
N TYR A 52 8.97 10.09 -3.82
CA TYR A 52 7.98 10.61 -2.85
C TYR A 52 8.17 10.03 -1.44
N HIS A 53 8.56 8.76 -1.35
CA HIS A 53 8.83 8.05 -0.09
C HIS A 53 10.32 7.83 0.18
N GLY A 54 11.21 8.47 -0.58
CA GLY A 54 12.63 8.11 -0.63
C GLY A 54 12.89 6.84 -1.45
N LYS A 55 14.18 6.50 -1.61
CA LYS A 55 14.63 5.35 -2.40
C LYS A 55 14.28 4.02 -1.74
N ASP A 56 14.36 3.96 -0.42
CA ASP A 56 13.98 2.77 0.36
C ASP A 56 12.47 2.64 0.56
N GLY A 57 11.67 3.64 0.17
CA GLY A 57 10.22 3.67 0.36
C GLY A 57 9.76 3.88 1.80
N LEU A 58 10.66 4.29 2.71
CA LEU A 58 10.39 4.57 4.13
C LEU A 58 11.24 5.73 4.66
N GLY A 59 11.38 6.77 3.83
CA GLY A 59 12.03 8.02 4.19
C GLY A 59 13.55 7.99 4.15
N ASP A 60 14.19 6.96 3.58
CA ASP A 60 15.65 6.79 3.54
C ASP A 60 16.30 6.87 4.94
N VAL A 61 15.62 6.29 5.93
CA VAL A 61 16.08 6.25 7.33
C VAL A 61 16.66 4.86 7.61
N PRO A 62 17.99 4.68 7.70
CA PRO A 62 18.57 3.39 8.06
C PRO A 62 18.15 2.94 9.45
N ASP A 63 18.06 1.63 9.63
CA ASP A 63 17.74 1.00 10.91
C ASP A 63 18.68 -0.20 11.10
N PRO A 64 19.76 -0.05 11.90
CA PRO A 64 20.72 -1.12 12.13
C PRO A 64 20.10 -2.29 12.90
N ASP A 65 19.01 -2.06 13.63
CA ASP A 65 18.31 -3.06 14.42
C ASP A 65 17.05 -3.58 13.70
N ALA A 66 16.93 -3.36 12.39
CA ALA A 66 15.78 -3.81 11.61
C ALA A 66 15.60 -5.33 11.76
N PRO A 67 14.36 -5.84 11.94
CA PRO A 67 14.14 -7.27 11.99
C PRO A 67 14.58 -7.95 10.69
N GLY A 68 15.18 -9.13 10.81
CA GLY A 68 15.65 -9.88 9.66
C GLY A 68 14.51 -10.53 8.85
N LEU A 69 14.81 -10.85 7.60
CA LEU A 69 13.84 -11.42 6.66
C LEU A 69 13.49 -12.89 6.96
N GLU A 70 14.20 -13.54 7.89
CA GLU A 70 13.86 -14.87 8.42
C GLU A 70 12.53 -14.91 9.17
N LEU A 71 12.01 -13.75 9.62
CA LEU A 71 10.67 -13.62 10.21
C LEU A 71 9.54 -13.74 9.18
N LEU A 72 9.85 -13.68 7.88
CA LEU A 72 8.85 -13.85 6.83
C LEU A 72 8.32 -15.28 6.82
N GLN A 73 7.03 -15.39 6.53
CA GLN A 73 6.42 -16.70 6.35
C GLN A 73 6.92 -17.37 5.07
N LYS A 74 7.22 -18.67 5.16
CA LYS A 74 7.72 -19.47 4.02
C LYS A 74 6.70 -19.58 2.86
N ARG A 75 5.41 -19.45 3.16
CA ARG A 75 4.35 -19.51 2.16
C ARG A 75 4.33 -18.22 1.34
N ASN A 76 4.18 -18.33 0.02
CA ASN A 76 3.97 -17.15 -0.83
C ASN A 76 2.65 -16.42 -0.48
N ALA A 77 2.66 -15.09 -0.56
CA ALA A 77 1.54 -14.22 -0.21
C ALA A 77 0.21 -14.59 -0.89
N VAL A 78 0.22 -14.91 -2.18
CA VAL A 78 -0.98 -15.29 -2.94
C VAL A 78 -1.60 -16.57 -2.37
N LYS A 79 -0.76 -17.59 -2.16
CA LYS A 79 -1.20 -18.87 -1.57
C LYS A 79 -1.65 -18.72 -0.12
N ALA A 80 -1.05 -17.80 0.64
CA ALA A 80 -1.45 -17.50 2.01
C ALA A 80 -2.82 -16.82 2.05
N MET A 81 -3.03 -15.80 1.22
CA MET A 81 -4.30 -15.10 1.06
C MET A 81 -5.42 -16.07 0.67
N ILE A 82 -5.23 -16.89 -0.37
CA ILE A 82 -6.21 -17.90 -0.77
C ILE A 82 -6.54 -18.85 0.39
N LYS A 83 -5.52 -19.34 1.13
CA LYS A 83 -5.74 -20.22 2.29
C LYS A 83 -6.56 -19.53 3.37
N MET A 84 -6.22 -18.28 3.73
CA MET A 84 -6.91 -17.54 4.78
C MET A 84 -8.38 -17.27 4.43
N VAL A 85 -8.66 -16.88 3.19
CA VAL A 85 -10.03 -16.63 2.72
C VAL A 85 -10.84 -17.93 2.67
N LYS A 86 -10.27 -19.03 2.14
CA LYS A 86 -10.97 -20.32 2.08
C LYS A 86 -11.27 -20.90 3.46
N ALA A 87 -10.44 -20.62 4.45
CA ALA A 87 -10.66 -21.07 5.82
C ALA A 87 -11.75 -20.27 6.56
N ASN A 88 -12.06 -19.05 6.10
CA ASN A 88 -13.01 -18.15 6.76
C ASN A 88 -13.92 -17.46 5.70
N PRO A 89 -14.73 -18.24 4.95
CA PRO A 89 -15.55 -17.70 3.87
C PRO A 89 -16.58 -16.71 4.41
N GLY A 90 -16.70 -15.54 3.75
CA GLY A 90 -17.62 -14.47 4.15
C GLY A 90 -17.14 -13.64 5.35
N GLU A 91 -15.98 -13.95 5.92
CA GLU A 91 -15.46 -13.26 7.11
C GLU A 91 -14.24 -12.37 6.80
N VAL A 92 -13.45 -12.72 5.78
CA VAL A 92 -12.21 -12.00 5.45
C VAL A 92 -12.49 -10.77 4.61
N THR A 93 -12.04 -9.61 5.09
CA THR A 93 -11.95 -8.36 4.31
C THR A 93 -10.51 -8.14 3.85
N LEU A 94 -10.33 -7.85 2.57
CA LEU A 94 -9.04 -7.44 2.02
C LEU A 94 -8.95 -5.91 1.98
N VAL A 95 -7.79 -5.37 2.37
CA VAL A 95 -7.45 -3.94 2.24
C VAL A 95 -6.18 -3.85 1.39
N ALA A 96 -6.34 -3.42 0.14
CA ALA A 96 -5.29 -3.34 -0.87
C ALA A 96 -4.87 -1.88 -1.07
N THR A 97 -3.66 -1.54 -0.61
CA THR A 97 -3.08 -0.19 -0.68
C THR A 97 -1.81 -0.14 -1.54
N ALA A 98 -1.74 -1.04 -2.52
CA ALA A 98 -0.60 -1.28 -3.39
C ALA A 98 -1.10 -1.81 -4.75
N PRO A 99 -0.23 -1.95 -5.77
CA PRO A 99 -0.61 -2.54 -7.05
C PRO A 99 -1.29 -3.90 -6.87
N LEU A 100 -2.34 -4.13 -7.64
CA LEU A 100 -3.29 -5.22 -7.44
C LEU A 100 -2.79 -6.59 -7.93
N THR A 101 -1.49 -6.70 -8.26
CA THR A 101 -0.87 -7.90 -8.84
C THR A 101 -1.12 -9.16 -8.01
N ASN A 102 -1.00 -9.08 -6.68
CA ASN A 102 -1.25 -10.24 -5.82
C ASN A 102 -2.70 -10.74 -5.95
N LEU A 103 -3.67 -9.82 -6.02
CA LEU A 103 -5.10 -10.16 -6.15
C LEU A 103 -5.42 -10.71 -7.53
N ALA A 104 -4.85 -10.12 -8.58
CA ALA A 104 -5.02 -10.62 -9.94
C ALA A 104 -4.46 -12.04 -10.11
N VAL A 105 -3.27 -12.34 -9.57
CA VAL A 105 -2.74 -13.71 -9.55
C VAL A 105 -3.63 -14.63 -8.70
N ALA A 106 -4.15 -14.15 -7.57
CA ALA A 106 -4.97 -14.96 -6.68
C ALA A 106 -6.26 -15.47 -7.35
N VAL A 107 -6.98 -14.59 -8.06
CA VAL A 107 -8.24 -14.98 -8.73
C VAL A 107 -8.00 -15.90 -9.93
N GLN A 108 -6.83 -15.81 -10.58
CA GLN A 108 -6.47 -16.76 -11.64
C GLN A 108 -6.15 -18.16 -11.09
N LEU A 109 -5.62 -18.25 -9.87
CA LEU A 109 -5.35 -19.53 -9.21
C LEU A 109 -6.58 -20.12 -8.50
N GLU A 110 -7.47 -19.27 -8.00
CA GLU A 110 -8.71 -19.65 -7.32
C GLU A 110 -9.85 -18.73 -7.79
N PRO A 111 -10.53 -19.08 -8.90
CA PRO A 111 -11.60 -18.25 -9.47
C PRO A 111 -12.77 -17.99 -8.51
N SER A 112 -13.02 -18.90 -7.55
CA SER A 112 -14.07 -18.72 -6.52
C SER A 112 -13.67 -17.81 -5.36
N LEU A 113 -12.43 -17.29 -5.35
CA LEU A 113 -11.90 -16.48 -4.26
C LEU A 113 -12.75 -15.22 -3.97
N PRO A 114 -13.17 -14.44 -4.98
CA PRO A 114 -13.91 -13.21 -4.71
C PRO A 114 -15.24 -13.45 -4.00
N GLU A 115 -15.97 -14.50 -4.37
CA GLU A 115 -17.27 -14.85 -3.75
C GLU A 115 -17.16 -15.18 -2.25
N LYS A 116 -15.94 -15.51 -1.79
CA LYS A 116 -15.66 -15.87 -0.39
C LYS A 116 -15.19 -14.69 0.44
N LEU A 117 -14.99 -13.53 -0.15
CA LEU A 117 -14.60 -12.32 0.57
C LEU A 117 -15.82 -11.64 1.17
N LYS A 118 -15.66 -11.15 2.40
CA LYS A 118 -16.63 -10.25 3.03
C LYS A 118 -16.71 -8.91 2.29
N ALA A 119 -15.54 -8.34 2.00
CA ALA A 119 -15.40 -7.09 1.27
C ALA A 119 -13.96 -6.91 0.76
N LEU A 120 -13.79 -6.06 -0.25
CA LEU A 120 -12.52 -5.61 -0.78
C LEU A 120 -12.46 -4.08 -0.72
N TYR A 121 -11.47 -3.53 -0.03
CA TYR A 121 -11.15 -2.10 -0.04
C TYR A 121 -9.87 -1.87 -0.83
N ILE A 122 -9.92 -0.97 -1.79
CA ILE A 122 -8.78 -0.63 -2.66
C ILE A 122 -8.47 0.85 -2.46
N MET A 123 -7.20 1.19 -2.25
CA MET A 123 -6.71 2.55 -2.49
C MET A 123 -6.02 2.57 -3.85
N GLY A 124 -6.57 3.37 -4.76
CA GLY A 124 -6.02 3.54 -6.09
C GLY A 124 -7.09 3.96 -7.11
N GLY A 125 -6.64 4.21 -8.33
CA GLY A 125 -7.48 4.69 -9.40
C GLY A 125 -7.92 6.14 -9.20
N ASN A 126 -8.61 6.65 -10.20
CA ASN A 126 -9.20 7.99 -10.21
C ASN A 126 -10.49 7.96 -11.06
N MET A 127 -11.32 8.99 -10.94
CA MET A 127 -12.58 9.13 -11.67
C MET A 127 -12.61 10.39 -12.54
N GLU A 128 -11.86 11.42 -12.17
CA GLU A 128 -11.81 12.71 -12.87
C GLU A 128 -10.74 12.73 -13.96
N SER A 129 -10.09 11.59 -14.24
CA SER A 129 -8.95 11.48 -15.19
C SER A 129 -7.80 12.43 -14.85
N ARG A 130 -7.62 12.75 -13.56
CA ARG A 130 -6.48 13.49 -13.02
C ARG A 130 -5.56 12.52 -12.30
N GLY A 131 -4.46 12.15 -12.93
CA GLY A 131 -3.49 11.21 -12.36
C GLY A 131 -2.45 11.89 -11.45
N ASN A 132 -1.78 11.07 -10.63
CA ASN A 132 -0.60 11.47 -9.85
C ASN A 132 0.71 10.88 -10.41
N THR A 133 0.61 10.01 -11.43
CA THR A 133 1.76 9.32 -12.06
C THR A 133 1.84 9.59 -13.54
N THR A 134 0.71 9.46 -14.25
CA THR A 134 0.56 9.94 -15.63
C THR A 134 -0.52 11.01 -15.67
N ALA A 135 -0.75 11.64 -16.83
CA ALA A 135 -1.79 12.66 -16.97
C ALA A 135 -3.17 12.18 -16.45
N CYS A 136 -3.52 10.92 -16.72
CA CYS A 136 -4.82 10.34 -16.35
C CYS A 136 -4.74 9.15 -15.38
N GLY A 137 -3.56 8.71 -14.97
CA GLY A 137 -3.39 7.49 -14.18
C GLY A 137 -2.89 7.72 -12.76
N GLU A 138 -3.55 7.06 -11.81
CA GLU A 138 -3.11 6.93 -10.42
C GLU A 138 -2.05 5.82 -10.29
N PHE A 139 -1.08 6.02 -9.40
CA PHE A 139 0.09 5.18 -9.20
C PHE A 139 -0.16 3.68 -9.11
N ASN A 140 -0.98 3.22 -8.16
CA ASN A 140 -1.22 1.79 -7.94
C ASN A 140 -1.85 1.12 -9.16
N PHE A 141 -2.76 1.82 -9.84
CA PHE A 141 -3.41 1.31 -11.05
C PHE A 141 -2.46 1.33 -12.24
N VAL A 142 -1.66 2.39 -12.40
CA VAL A 142 -0.66 2.51 -13.46
C VAL A 142 0.47 1.50 -13.30
N ALA A 143 0.86 1.19 -12.06
CA ALA A 143 1.93 0.26 -11.76
C ALA A 143 1.64 -1.17 -12.22
N ASP A 144 0.37 -1.56 -12.32
CA ASP A 144 -0.07 -2.83 -12.92
C ASP A 144 -1.52 -2.72 -13.44
N SER A 145 -1.67 -2.06 -14.59
CA SER A 145 -2.99 -1.77 -15.19
C SER A 145 -3.76 -3.05 -15.53
N GLU A 146 -3.06 -4.10 -15.95
CA GLU A 146 -3.69 -5.39 -16.25
C GLU A 146 -4.20 -6.06 -14.99
N ALA A 147 -3.46 -6.00 -13.88
CA ALA A 147 -3.97 -6.48 -12.60
C ALA A 147 -5.18 -5.68 -12.12
N ALA A 148 -5.17 -4.36 -12.28
CA ALA A 148 -6.32 -3.52 -11.95
C ALA A 148 -7.55 -3.89 -12.78
N TYR A 149 -7.40 -4.07 -14.10
CA TYR A 149 -8.46 -4.54 -14.98
C TYR A 149 -9.02 -5.89 -14.51
N ILE A 150 -8.15 -6.88 -14.26
CA ILE A 150 -8.57 -8.21 -13.80
C ILE A 150 -9.34 -8.11 -12.48
N VAL A 151 -8.86 -7.32 -11.52
CA VAL A 151 -9.54 -7.20 -10.22
C VAL A 151 -10.91 -6.55 -10.37
N LEU A 152 -11.02 -5.46 -11.13
CA LEU A 152 -12.31 -4.78 -11.35
C LEU A 152 -13.31 -5.64 -12.12
N ASP A 153 -12.85 -6.46 -13.08
CA ASP A 153 -13.70 -7.40 -13.84
C ASP A 153 -14.14 -8.60 -12.99
N ARG A 154 -13.23 -9.15 -12.18
CA ARG A 154 -13.41 -10.48 -11.58
C ARG A 154 -13.82 -10.46 -10.11
N TYR A 155 -13.55 -9.40 -9.36
CA TYR A 155 -13.87 -9.38 -7.93
C TYR A 155 -15.32 -8.93 -7.69
N THR A 156 -16.21 -9.92 -7.58
CA THR A 156 -17.66 -9.73 -7.45
C THR A 156 -18.15 -9.47 -6.02
N CYS A 157 -17.28 -9.55 -5.01
CA CYS A 157 -17.62 -9.16 -3.64
C CYS A 157 -17.89 -7.65 -3.51
N PRO A 158 -18.55 -7.19 -2.42
CA PRO A 158 -18.63 -5.77 -2.10
C PRO A 158 -17.26 -5.11 -2.16
N THR A 159 -17.07 -4.20 -3.12
CA THR A 159 -15.79 -3.57 -3.41
C THR A 159 -15.91 -2.06 -3.28
N TYR A 160 -14.97 -1.46 -2.54
CA TYR A 160 -14.91 -0.04 -2.25
C TYR A 160 -13.56 0.51 -2.69
N ILE A 161 -13.58 1.62 -3.42
CA ILE A 161 -12.35 2.24 -3.94
C ILE A 161 -12.19 3.63 -3.34
N ALA A 162 -11.14 3.82 -2.56
CA ALA A 162 -10.64 5.12 -2.13
C ALA A 162 -9.74 5.68 -3.24
N THR A 163 -10.35 6.40 -4.17
CA THR A 163 -9.65 6.96 -5.34
C THR A 163 -8.71 8.09 -4.95
N TRP A 164 -7.82 8.46 -5.88
CA TRP A 164 -6.91 9.59 -5.71
C TRP A 164 -7.62 10.85 -5.22
N GLU A 165 -8.73 11.24 -5.84
CA GLU A 165 -9.49 12.42 -5.45
C GLU A 165 -10.09 12.30 -4.06
N PHE A 166 -10.56 11.11 -3.69
CA PHE A 166 -11.02 10.85 -2.32
C PHE A 166 -9.89 11.05 -1.32
N THR A 167 -8.69 10.52 -1.59
CA THR A 167 -7.54 10.70 -0.69
C THR A 167 -7.10 12.16 -0.58
N CYS A 168 -7.08 12.90 -1.69
CA CYS A 168 -6.78 14.34 -1.70
C CYS A 168 -7.78 15.13 -0.84
N ARG A 169 -9.09 14.94 -1.08
CA ARG A 169 -10.15 15.64 -0.32
C ARG A 169 -10.12 15.33 1.17
N ASN A 170 -9.61 14.15 1.55
CA ASN A 170 -9.49 13.69 2.93
C ASN A 170 -8.03 13.69 3.43
N SER A 171 -7.20 14.60 2.91
CA SER A 171 -5.84 14.80 3.41
C SER A 171 -5.86 15.09 4.91
N LEU A 172 -4.90 14.54 5.65
CA LEU A 172 -4.81 14.78 7.08
C LEU A 172 -4.41 16.25 7.32
N PRO A 173 -5.20 17.06 8.05
CA PRO A 173 -4.85 18.46 8.27
C PRO A 173 -3.50 18.58 8.95
N TRP A 174 -2.69 19.58 8.56
CA TRP A 174 -1.40 19.83 9.22
C TRP A 174 -1.56 20.11 10.71
N SER A 175 -2.66 20.77 11.10
CA SER A 175 -3.04 20.99 12.50
C SER A 175 -3.31 19.69 13.29
N PHE A 176 -3.55 18.58 12.61
CA PHE A 176 -3.63 17.25 13.20
C PHE A 176 -2.27 16.54 13.15
N CYS A 177 -1.60 16.55 11.99
CA CYS A 177 -0.33 15.85 11.80
C CYS A 177 0.80 16.38 12.69
N ASP A 178 0.96 17.69 12.76
CA ASP A 178 2.10 18.30 13.46
C ASP A 178 2.05 17.97 14.97
N PRO A 179 0.92 18.15 15.70
CA PRO A 179 0.84 17.72 17.10
C PRO A 179 0.97 16.21 17.30
N TRP A 180 0.43 15.40 16.38
CA TRP A 180 0.50 13.94 16.49
C TRP A 180 1.95 13.43 16.39
N LEU A 181 2.75 14.02 15.50
CA LEU A 181 4.16 13.67 15.31
C LEU A 181 5.08 14.25 16.40
N ASP A 182 4.64 15.30 17.09
CA ASP A 182 5.37 15.89 18.23
C ASP A 182 5.07 15.22 19.58
N MET A 183 4.19 14.21 19.60
CA MET A 183 3.98 13.38 20.78
C MET A 183 5.28 12.72 21.21
N LYS A 184 5.56 12.70 22.52
CA LYS A 184 6.76 12.06 23.11
C LYS A 184 6.61 10.54 23.21
N THR A 185 6.39 9.88 22.09
CA THR A 185 6.28 8.41 21.98
C THR A 185 7.25 7.88 20.94
N GLU A 186 7.68 6.62 21.09
CA GLU A 186 8.53 5.94 20.11
C GLU A 186 7.87 5.90 18.73
N LYS A 187 6.56 5.64 18.68
CA LYS A 187 5.77 5.59 17.44
C LYS A 187 5.74 6.94 16.72
N ALA A 188 5.49 8.03 17.44
CA ALA A 188 5.48 9.37 16.85
C ALA A 188 6.87 9.77 16.35
N ALA A 189 7.92 9.50 17.13
CA ALA A 189 9.30 9.76 16.71
C ALA A 189 9.69 8.94 15.46
N PHE A 190 9.27 7.67 15.40
CA PHE A 190 9.46 6.82 14.23
C PHE A 190 8.71 7.38 13.01
N MET A 191 7.41 7.65 13.14
CA MET A 191 6.59 8.22 12.08
C MET A 191 7.20 9.52 11.54
N LYS A 192 7.60 10.44 12.42
CA LYS A 192 8.21 11.73 12.05
C LYS A 192 9.47 11.55 11.20
N LYS A 193 10.29 10.54 11.50
CA LYS A 193 11.49 10.20 10.72
C LYS A 193 11.11 9.63 9.35
N ILE A 194 10.26 8.61 9.31
CA ILE A 194 9.98 7.89 8.06
C ILE A 194 9.13 8.69 7.06
N THR A 195 8.34 9.67 7.54
CA THR A 195 7.52 10.53 6.67
C THR A 195 8.20 11.83 6.29
N HIS A 196 9.41 12.14 6.77
CA HIS A 196 10.00 13.48 6.59
C HIS A 196 10.15 13.90 5.13
N LEU A 197 10.54 12.97 4.23
CA LEU A 197 10.64 13.24 2.79
C LEU A 197 9.26 13.51 2.19
N SER A 198 8.28 12.62 2.44
CA SER A 198 6.93 12.77 1.93
C SER A 198 6.25 14.03 2.46
N MET A 199 6.46 14.40 3.73
CA MET A 199 5.93 15.64 4.30
C MET A 199 6.60 16.88 3.73
N THR A 200 7.92 16.84 3.49
CA THR A 200 8.65 17.93 2.84
C THR A 200 8.12 18.15 1.43
N LYS A 201 7.97 17.07 0.66
CA LYS A 201 7.40 17.12 -0.68
C LYS A 201 5.93 17.57 -0.65
N ALA A 202 5.13 17.08 0.29
CA ALA A 202 3.74 17.48 0.44
C ALA A 202 3.56 18.98 0.73
N ARG A 203 4.55 19.63 1.33
CA ARG A 203 4.57 21.08 1.57
C ARG A 203 5.18 21.89 0.42
N SER A 204 5.72 21.25 -0.62
CA SER A 204 6.34 21.94 -1.76
C SER A 204 5.30 22.56 -2.69
N ALA A 205 5.67 23.66 -3.36
CA ALA A 205 4.79 24.34 -4.29
C ALA A 205 4.46 23.48 -5.52
N GLU A 206 5.36 22.57 -5.91
CA GLU A 206 5.12 21.62 -7.01
C GLU A 206 4.02 20.62 -6.64
N TYR A 207 4.12 19.97 -5.47
CA TYR A 207 3.12 18.98 -5.05
C TYR A 207 1.73 19.59 -4.84
N GLN A 208 1.67 20.83 -4.36
CA GLN A 208 0.40 21.56 -4.21
C GLN A 208 -0.31 21.82 -5.56
N LYS A 209 0.40 21.72 -6.70
CA LYS A 209 -0.21 21.74 -8.04
C LYS A 209 -0.68 20.36 -8.51
N GLU A 210 -0.10 19.29 -7.98
CA GLU A 210 -0.43 17.90 -8.33
C GLU A 210 -1.69 17.39 -7.62
N ILE A 211 -1.94 17.84 -6.38
CA ILE A 211 -3.13 17.44 -5.62
C ILE A 211 -4.42 17.98 -6.26
N THR A 212 -5.47 17.16 -6.19
CA THR A 212 -6.77 17.50 -6.79
C THR A 212 -7.65 18.33 -5.86
N ALA A 213 -7.44 18.23 -4.54
CA ALA A 213 -8.16 18.94 -3.49
C ALA A 213 -7.46 18.77 -2.13
N GLY A 214 -7.99 19.44 -1.10
CA GLY A 214 -7.55 19.30 0.29
C GLY A 214 -6.32 20.16 0.64
N LYS A 215 -6.15 20.42 1.94
CA LYS A 215 -4.96 21.08 2.50
C LYS A 215 -4.47 20.23 3.66
N GLY A 216 -3.30 19.62 3.53
CA GLY A 216 -2.80 18.69 4.54
C GLY A 216 -1.73 17.75 4.01
N PHE A 217 -1.44 16.74 4.81
CA PHE A 217 -0.59 15.63 4.42
C PHE A 217 -1.44 14.53 3.76
N ASN A 218 -1.16 14.24 2.49
CA ASN A 218 -1.61 13.03 1.83
C ASN A 218 -0.44 12.05 1.79
N SER A 219 -0.57 10.89 2.41
CA SER A 219 0.50 9.88 2.43
C SER A 219 0.53 9.01 1.17
N CYS A 220 -0.38 9.22 0.24
CA CYS A 220 -0.54 8.46 -1.01
C CYS A 220 -0.07 9.26 -2.23
#